data_AF-A0A9C9JQG9-F1
#
_entry.id   AF-A0A9C9JQG9-F1
#
_cell.length_a   1.000
_cell.length_b   1.000
_cell.length_c   1.000
_cell.angle_alpha   90.00
_cell.angle_beta   90.00
_cell.angle_gamma   90.00
#
_symmetry.space_group_name_H-M   'P 1'
#
loop_
_entity.id
_entity.type
_entity.pdbx_description
1 polymer ?
#
loop_
_entity_poly.entity_id
_entity_poly.type
_entity_poly.pdbx_seq_one_letter_code
_entity_poly.pdbx_strand_id
1 'polypeptide(L)'
;MIIWSWCGQVSNANEDSIKLYLDLMTQLEEEYPSVVFVYMTGHLDGSGEEGNLNQRNEQIRKYCRDNNKFLYDFADIESYDPDGETNYMLLYANDACEYDSDGNDSRDANWAEDWRDVHEENVDWYMCGSQHSDALNANQKAYAAWALWVAIAKRL
;
A
#
# COMPACT_ATOMS: atom_id res chain seq x y z
N MET A 1 -15.31 -12.87 -0.80
CA MET A 1 -14.34 -11.88 -0.30
C MET A 1 -14.52 -10.62 -1.10
N ILE A 2 -14.48 -9.46 -0.45
CA ILE A 2 -14.48 -8.15 -1.10
C ILE A 2 -13.25 -7.40 -0.59
N ILE A 3 -12.52 -6.78 -1.51
CA ILE A 3 -11.39 -5.90 -1.19
C ILE A 3 -11.77 -4.51 -1.67
N TRP A 4 -11.73 -3.53 -0.78
CA TRP A 4 -11.85 -2.14 -1.20
C TRP A 4 -10.55 -1.71 -1.88
N SER A 5 -10.65 -1.02 -3.02
CA SER A 5 -9.47 -0.51 -3.72
C SER A 5 -9.55 0.99 -3.84
N TRP A 6 -8.52 1.66 -3.34
CA TRP A 6 -8.30 3.08 -3.62
C TRP A 6 -7.50 3.23 -4.92
N CYS A 7 -7.77 4.30 -5.65
CA CYS A 7 -6.85 4.86 -6.64
C CYS A 7 -6.10 6.02 -5.93
N GLY A 8 -6.18 7.25 -6.42
CA GLY A 8 -5.60 8.43 -5.75
C GLY A 8 -6.53 9.17 -4.76
N GLN A 9 -7.73 8.65 -4.45
CA GLN A 9 -8.73 9.41 -3.68
C GLN A 9 -8.27 9.72 -2.24
N VAL A 10 -7.45 8.85 -1.64
CA VAL A 10 -6.99 9.03 -0.25
C VAL A 10 -6.09 10.25 -0.09
N SER A 11 -5.31 10.61 -1.10
CA SER A 11 -4.45 11.80 -1.09
C SER A 11 -5.19 13.08 -0.76
N ASN A 12 -6.45 13.20 -1.22
CA ASN A 12 -7.30 14.37 -1.01
C ASN A 12 -8.44 14.13 -0.01
N ALA A 13 -8.53 12.93 0.58
CA ALA A 13 -9.54 12.62 1.56
C ALA A 13 -9.23 13.35 2.87
N ASN A 14 -10.26 13.91 3.50
CA ASN A 14 -10.17 14.42 4.85
C ASN A 14 -10.52 13.31 5.86
N GLU A 15 -10.36 13.61 7.15
CA GLU A 15 -10.65 12.69 8.25
C GLU A 15 -12.05 12.11 8.24
N ASP A 16 -13.06 12.95 7.99
CA ASP A 16 -14.46 12.54 7.95
C ASP A 16 -14.75 11.61 6.77
N SER A 17 -14.07 11.80 5.64
CA SER A 17 -14.22 10.94 4.45
C SER A 17 -13.69 9.54 4.72
N ILE A 18 -12.53 9.43 5.37
CA ILE A 18 -11.99 8.13 5.78
C ILE A 18 -12.88 7.49 6.84
N LYS A 19 -13.36 8.28 7.81
CA LYS A 19 -14.31 7.78 8.80
C LYS A 19 -15.58 7.21 8.16
N LEU A 20 -16.16 7.93 7.19
CA LEU A 20 -17.34 7.47 6.47
C LEU A 20 -17.07 6.15 5.73
N TYR A 21 -15.93 6.03 5.06
CA TYR A 21 -15.51 4.77 4.43
C TYR A 21 -15.46 3.61 5.45
N LEU A 22 -14.84 3.82 6.61
CA LEU A 22 -14.72 2.79 7.65
C LEU A 22 -16.09 2.41 8.22
N ASP A 23 -16.96 3.39 8.46
CA ASP A 23 -18.32 3.16 8.96
C ASP A 23 -19.14 2.34 7.94
N LEU A 24 -19.07 2.68 6.65
CA LEU A 24 -19.76 1.94 5.58
C LEU A 24 -19.22 0.51 5.41
N MET A 25 -17.89 0.32 5.48
CA MET A 25 -17.31 -1.02 5.46
C MET A 25 -17.78 -1.87 6.65
N THR A 26 -17.89 -1.26 7.84
CA THR A 26 -18.44 -1.92 9.04
C THR A 26 -19.88 -2.36 8.81
N GLN A 27 -20.71 -1.46 8.27
CA GLN A 27 -22.11 -1.76 7.96
C GLN A 27 -22.22 -2.93 6.98
N LEU A 28 -21.40 -2.94 5.93
CA LEU A 28 -21.39 -4.04 4.95
C LEU A 28 -20.98 -5.38 5.58
N GLU A 29 -20.04 -5.39 6.53
CA GLU A 29 -19.70 -6.61 7.27
C GLU A 29 -20.88 -7.15 8.08
N GLU A 30 -21.66 -6.27 8.72
CA GLU A 30 -22.85 -6.65 9.49
C GLU A 30 -23.98 -7.18 8.59
N GLU A 31 -24.18 -6.55 7.42
CA GLU A 31 -25.20 -6.94 6.45
C GLU A 31 -24.85 -8.25 5.72
N TYR A 32 -23.56 -8.54 5.55
CA TYR A 32 -23.06 -9.71 4.80
C TYR A 32 -22.06 -10.56 5.62
N PRO A 33 -22.50 -11.21 6.71
CA PRO A 33 -21.60 -11.86 7.66
C PRO A 33 -20.85 -13.08 7.10
N SER A 34 -21.26 -13.61 5.94
CA SER A 34 -20.55 -14.71 5.26
C SER A 34 -19.48 -14.21 4.27
N VAL A 35 -19.33 -12.89 4.11
CA VAL A 35 -18.35 -12.28 3.21
C VAL A 35 -17.19 -11.73 4.03
N VAL A 36 -15.96 -12.11 3.66
CA VAL A 36 -14.75 -11.49 4.21
C VAL A 36 -14.50 -10.16 3.52
N PHE A 37 -14.42 -9.08 4.30
CA PHE A 37 -14.04 -7.75 3.83
C PHE A 37 -12.57 -7.47 4.16
N VAL A 38 -11.87 -6.90 3.20
CA VAL A 38 -10.46 -6.48 3.31
C VAL A 38 -10.39 -4.98 3.07
N TYR A 39 -9.83 -4.27 4.03
CA TYR A 39 -9.55 -2.85 3.96
C TYR A 39 -8.23 -2.63 3.21
N MET A 40 -8.04 -1.44 2.65
CA MET A 40 -6.83 -1.09 1.91
C MET A 40 -6.43 0.35 2.22
N THR A 41 -5.14 0.64 2.24
CA THR A 41 -4.62 2.02 2.28
C THR A 41 -4.58 2.63 0.88
N GLY A 42 -4.42 3.95 0.79
CA GLY A 42 -4.06 4.60 -0.47
C GLY A 42 -2.65 4.23 -0.93
N HIS A 43 -2.36 4.58 -2.18
CA HIS A 43 -1.01 4.58 -2.75
C HIS A 43 -0.18 5.75 -2.19
N LEU A 44 1.14 5.62 -2.11
CA LEU A 44 2.06 6.72 -1.83
C LEU A 44 1.94 7.82 -2.89
N ASP A 45 1.99 9.08 -2.45
CA ASP A 45 1.90 10.26 -3.33
C ASP A 45 3.08 11.22 -3.17
N GLY A 46 4.11 10.81 -2.43
CA GLY A 46 5.31 11.62 -2.18
C GLY A 46 5.10 12.76 -1.18
N SER A 47 4.02 12.77 -0.41
CA SER A 47 3.80 13.82 0.62
C SER A 47 4.52 13.58 1.95
N GLY A 48 5.19 12.42 2.12
CA GLY A 48 5.99 12.10 3.29
C GLY A 48 5.21 11.87 4.58
N GLU A 49 5.92 11.79 5.71
CA GLU A 49 5.35 11.41 7.02
C GLU A 49 4.26 12.37 7.49
N GLU A 50 4.47 13.67 7.32
CA GLU A 50 3.52 14.71 7.73
C GLU A 50 2.38 14.90 6.70
N GLY A 51 2.48 14.25 5.53
CA GLY A 51 1.52 14.36 4.44
C GLY A 51 0.12 13.89 4.81
N ASN A 52 -0.90 14.52 4.20
CA ASN A 52 -2.31 14.16 4.44
C ASN A 52 -2.58 12.68 4.18
N LEU A 53 -2.04 12.14 3.08
CA LEU A 53 -2.16 10.74 2.72
C LEU A 53 -1.67 9.83 3.85
N ASN A 54 -0.46 10.06 4.37
CA ASN A 54 0.10 9.21 5.42
C ASN A 54 -0.78 9.22 6.67
N GLN A 55 -1.27 10.39 7.09
CA GLN A 55 -2.20 10.51 8.21
C GLN A 55 -3.53 9.76 7.96
N ARG A 56 -4.06 9.82 6.74
CA ARG A 56 -5.29 9.08 6.37
C ARG A 56 -5.06 7.57 6.31
N ASN A 57 -3.91 7.13 5.82
CA ASN A 57 -3.50 5.73 5.85
C ASN A 57 -3.34 5.22 7.29
N GLU A 58 -2.75 6.01 8.18
CA GLU A 58 -2.68 5.66 9.61
C GLU A 58 -4.06 5.58 10.27
N GLN A 59 -5.01 6.41 9.86
CA GLN A 59 -6.40 6.29 10.34
C GLN A 59 -7.01 4.93 9.95
N ILE A 60 -6.80 4.47 8.70
CA ILE A 60 -7.25 3.15 8.24
C ILE A 60 -6.53 2.03 8.98
N ARG A 61 -5.20 2.09 9.07
CA ARG A 61 -4.37 1.09 9.77
C ARG A 61 -4.77 0.96 11.24
N LYS A 62 -4.96 2.09 11.93
CA LYS A 62 -5.42 2.12 13.32
C LYS A 62 -6.77 1.42 13.47
N TYR A 63 -7.74 1.76 12.62
CA TYR A 63 -9.05 1.11 12.64
C TYR A 63 -8.93 -0.41 12.45
N CYS A 64 -8.10 -0.87 11.50
CA CYS A 64 -7.92 -2.30 11.25
C CYS A 64 -7.28 -3.02 12.44
N ARG A 65 -6.25 -2.43 13.06
CA ARG A 65 -5.61 -2.98 14.26
C ARG A 65 -6.58 -3.07 15.44
N ASP A 66 -7.33 -2.00 15.70
CA ASP A 66 -8.24 -1.91 16.85
C ASP A 66 -9.44 -2.87 16.73
N ASN A 67 -9.88 -3.16 15.49
CA ASN A 67 -11.06 -3.97 15.22
C ASN A 67 -10.74 -5.34 14.60
N ASN A 68 -9.47 -5.75 14.61
CA ASN A 68 -8.98 -7.03 14.08
C ASN A 68 -9.43 -7.30 12.63
N LYS A 69 -9.31 -6.28 11.76
CA LYS A 69 -9.69 -6.37 10.34
C LYS A 69 -8.53 -6.88 9.49
N PHE A 70 -8.86 -7.44 8.32
CA PHE A 70 -7.88 -7.71 7.29
C PHE A 70 -7.52 -6.43 6.54
N LEU A 71 -6.22 -6.17 6.38
CA LEU A 71 -5.69 -5.00 5.69
C LEU A 71 -4.75 -5.43 4.56
N TYR A 72 -4.94 -4.84 3.39
CA TYR A 72 -3.98 -4.85 2.30
C TYR A 72 -3.30 -3.48 2.21
N ASP A 73 -2.10 -3.37 2.75
CA ASP A 73 -1.43 -2.08 2.97
C ASP A 73 -0.53 -1.71 1.78
N PHE A 74 -1.12 -1.08 0.76
CA PHE A 74 -0.37 -0.62 -0.40
C PHE A 74 0.71 0.38 -0.04
N ALA A 75 0.41 1.33 0.86
CA ALA A 75 1.38 2.36 1.20
C ALA A 75 2.59 1.75 1.89
N ASP A 76 2.40 0.73 2.74
CA ASP A 76 3.52 -0.01 3.34
C ASP A 76 4.33 -0.75 2.28
N ILE A 77 3.67 -1.52 1.38
CA ILE A 77 4.37 -2.24 0.29
C ILE A 77 5.17 -1.28 -0.61
N GLU A 78 4.62 -0.10 -0.89
CA GLU A 78 5.26 0.93 -1.72
C GLU A 78 6.38 1.69 -1.01
N SER A 79 6.49 1.54 0.31
CA SER A 79 7.51 2.22 1.12
C SER A 79 8.83 1.46 1.19
N TYR A 80 8.91 0.23 0.70
CA TYR A 80 10.09 -0.63 0.86
C TYR A 80 10.45 -1.37 -0.42
N ASP A 81 11.76 -1.50 -0.63
CA ASP A 81 12.30 -2.52 -1.50
C ASP A 81 12.17 -3.93 -0.85
N PRO A 82 12.46 -5.02 -1.57
CA PRO A 82 12.38 -6.36 -1.02
C PRO A 82 13.30 -6.65 0.18
N ASP A 83 14.36 -5.86 0.37
CA ASP A 83 15.28 -6.01 1.51
C ASP A 83 14.66 -5.42 2.79
N GLY A 84 13.84 -4.37 2.66
CA GLY A 84 13.06 -3.80 3.76
C GLY A 84 13.87 -2.93 4.73
N GLU A 85 15.11 -2.58 4.38
CA GLU A 85 16.02 -1.83 5.26
C GLU A 85 15.76 -0.32 5.22
N THR A 86 15.23 0.20 4.11
CA THR A 86 14.95 1.64 3.92
C THR A 86 13.46 1.89 3.78
N ASN A 87 12.92 2.79 4.63
CA ASN A 87 11.57 3.30 4.46
C ASN A 87 11.58 4.52 3.53
N TYR A 88 11.29 4.27 2.25
CA TYR A 88 11.28 5.28 1.20
C TYR A 88 10.12 6.29 1.30
N MET A 89 9.05 6.01 2.06
CA MET A 89 8.00 7.02 2.32
C MET A 89 8.56 8.22 3.08
N LEU A 90 9.52 8.00 3.97
CA LEU A 90 10.23 9.08 4.66
C LEU A 90 11.13 9.90 3.73
N LEU A 91 11.47 9.34 2.56
CA LEU A 91 12.22 9.97 1.48
C LEU A 91 11.28 10.47 0.37
N TYR A 92 10.03 10.79 0.74
CA TYR A 92 9.01 11.32 -0.16
C TYR A 92 8.70 10.42 -1.36
N ALA A 93 8.78 9.09 -1.19
CA ALA A 93 8.46 8.17 -2.28
C ALA A 93 7.00 8.26 -2.73
N ASN A 94 6.75 8.01 -4.02
CA ASN A 94 5.40 7.88 -4.59
C ASN A 94 5.13 6.47 -5.16
N ASP A 95 3.93 6.30 -5.71
CA ASP A 95 3.47 5.07 -6.37
C ASP A 95 4.31 4.63 -7.57
N ALA A 96 5.03 5.57 -8.20
CA ALA A 96 6.01 5.30 -9.26
C ALA A 96 7.36 4.77 -8.77
N CYS A 97 7.52 4.58 -7.45
CA CYS A 97 8.77 4.19 -6.79
C CYS A 97 9.86 5.29 -6.81
N GLU A 98 9.53 6.51 -7.24
CA GLU A 98 10.46 7.64 -7.28
C GLU A 98 10.59 8.23 -5.87
N TYR A 99 11.81 8.54 -5.42
CA TYR A 99 12.09 9.11 -4.09
C TYR A 99 13.17 10.21 -4.17
N ASP A 100 13.27 11.03 -3.12
CA ASP A 100 14.28 12.08 -2.96
C ASP A 100 15.53 11.49 -2.27
N SER A 101 16.61 11.32 -3.03
CA SER A 101 17.81 10.62 -2.54
C SER A 101 18.78 11.51 -1.76
N ASP A 102 18.69 12.82 -1.89
CA ASP A 102 19.63 13.79 -1.30
C ASP A 102 18.97 14.82 -0.37
N GLY A 103 17.65 14.81 -0.25
CA GLY A 103 16.87 15.68 0.62
C GLY A 103 16.69 17.09 0.06
N ASN A 104 16.68 17.25 -1.27
CA ASN A 104 16.55 18.55 -1.94
C ASN A 104 15.11 18.91 -2.35
N ASP A 105 14.11 18.15 -1.89
CA ASP A 105 12.69 18.26 -2.23
C ASP A 105 12.37 17.92 -3.71
N SER A 106 13.27 17.22 -4.40
CA SER A 106 13.07 16.69 -5.74
C SER A 106 13.29 15.18 -5.75
N ARG A 107 12.33 14.45 -6.29
CA ARG A 107 12.51 13.01 -6.53
C ARG A 107 13.44 12.82 -7.71
N ASP A 108 14.58 12.17 -7.48
CA ASP A 108 15.68 12.04 -8.44
C ASP A 108 16.23 10.61 -8.55
N ALA A 109 15.70 9.68 -7.76
CA ALA A 109 16.04 8.27 -7.77
C ALA A 109 14.78 7.38 -7.78
N ASN A 110 14.94 6.09 -8.09
CA ASN A 110 13.86 5.11 -8.09
C ASN A 110 14.29 3.82 -7.40
N TRP A 111 13.70 3.53 -6.23
CA TRP A 111 14.16 2.42 -5.39
C TRP A 111 13.98 1.06 -6.05
N ALA A 112 12.98 0.92 -6.93
CA ALA A 112 12.71 -0.32 -7.62
C ALA A 112 13.71 -0.56 -8.78
N GLU A 113 14.16 0.50 -9.44
CA GLU A 113 15.26 0.42 -10.42
C GLU A 113 16.57 0.09 -9.71
N ASP A 114 16.90 0.82 -8.65
CA ASP A 114 18.14 0.62 -7.88
C ASP A 114 18.27 -0.83 -7.37
N TRP A 115 17.17 -1.40 -6.84
CA TRP A 115 17.18 -2.78 -6.37
C TRP A 115 17.33 -3.77 -7.53
N ARG A 116 16.61 -3.61 -8.64
CA ARG A 116 16.67 -4.55 -9.77
C ARG A 116 18.00 -4.53 -10.51
N ASP A 117 18.68 -3.40 -10.56
CA ASP A 117 19.97 -3.27 -11.26
C ASP A 117 21.07 -4.15 -10.65
N VAL A 118 20.89 -4.63 -9.42
CA VAL A 118 21.80 -5.55 -8.73
C VAL A 118 21.19 -6.95 -8.48
N HIS A 119 20.02 -7.25 -9.06
CA HIS A 119 19.29 -8.54 -8.91
C HIS A 119 18.91 -9.17 -10.27
N GLU A 120 18.63 -10.47 -10.28
CA GLU A 120 18.40 -11.23 -11.53
C GLU A 120 16.91 -11.30 -11.90
N GLU A 121 16.56 -10.78 -13.09
CA GLU A 121 15.22 -10.92 -13.66
C GLU A 121 14.87 -12.39 -13.93
N ASN A 122 13.63 -12.79 -13.62
CA ASN A 122 13.09 -14.15 -13.63
C ASN A 122 13.63 -15.07 -12.52
N VAL A 123 14.37 -14.52 -11.57
CA VAL A 123 14.79 -15.21 -10.35
C VAL A 123 14.28 -14.44 -9.13
N ASP A 124 14.74 -13.20 -9.01
CA ASP A 124 14.46 -12.34 -7.86
C ASP A 124 13.20 -11.48 -8.07
N TRP A 125 12.96 -11.09 -9.32
CA TRP A 125 11.80 -10.31 -9.75
C TRP A 125 11.38 -10.67 -11.18
N TYR A 126 10.16 -10.33 -11.58
CA TYR A 126 9.59 -10.63 -12.89
C TYR A 126 9.08 -9.37 -13.56
N MET A 127 9.44 -9.20 -14.84
CA MET A 127 8.91 -8.12 -15.65
C MET A 127 7.41 -8.33 -15.91
N CYS A 128 6.62 -7.30 -15.59
CA CYS A 128 5.18 -7.28 -15.85
C CYS A 128 4.70 -5.87 -16.14
N GLY A 129 3.53 -5.74 -16.78
CA GLY A 129 2.87 -4.45 -16.90
C GLY A 129 2.47 -3.92 -15.53
N SER A 130 2.87 -2.69 -15.21
CA SER A 130 2.56 -2.02 -13.95
C SER A 130 2.16 -0.57 -14.26
N GLN A 131 0.93 -0.21 -13.94
CA GLN A 131 0.38 1.10 -14.28
C GLN A 131 0.76 2.09 -13.18
N HIS A 132 1.36 3.22 -13.57
CA HIS A 132 1.87 4.26 -12.65
C HIS A 132 2.96 3.77 -11.68
N SER A 133 3.53 2.59 -11.90
CA SER A 133 4.46 1.97 -10.96
C SER A 133 5.48 1.10 -11.67
N ASP A 134 6.43 0.59 -10.91
CA ASP A 134 7.42 -0.36 -11.41
C ASP A 134 6.92 -1.81 -11.36
N ALA A 135 7.49 -2.68 -12.22
CA ALA A 135 7.21 -4.11 -12.23
C ALA A 135 7.55 -4.79 -10.89
N LEU A 136 8.67 -4.43 -10.25
CA LEU A 136 9.06 -5.00 -8.95
C LEU A 136 7.99 -4.73 -7.89
N ASN A 137 7.50 -3.50 -7.82
CA ASN A 137 6.46 -3.13 -6.87
C ASN A 137 5.15 -3.88 -7.13
N ALA A 138 4.80 -4.12 -8.41
CA ALA A 138 3.66 -4.98 -8.76
C ALA A 138 3.87 -6.44 -8.33
N ASN A 139 5.10 -6.95 -8.40
CA ASN A 139 5.44 -8.28 -7.89
C ASN A 139 5.23 -8.35 -6.37
N GLN A 140 5.74 -7.37 -5.63
CA GLN A 140 5.58 -7.29 -4.17
C GLN A 140 4.10 -7.27 -3.77
N LYS A 141 3.27 -6.46 -4.46
CA LYS A 141 1.81 -6.45 -4.29
C LYS A 141 1.21 -7.83 -4.55
N ALA A 142 1.57 -8.50 -5.64
CA ALA A 142 1.06 -9.84 -5.94
C ALA A 142 1.42 -10.87 -4.84
N TYR A 143 2.65 -10.82 -4.31
CA TYR A 143 3.07 -11.69 -3.21
C TYR A 143 2.32 -11.40 -1.91
N ALA A 144 2.14 -10.13 -1.58
CA ALA A 144 1.36 -9.71 -0.41
C ALA A 144 -0.12 -10.13 -0.53
N ALA A 145 -0.73 -9.97 -1.71
CA ALA A 145 -2.09 -10.44 -1.97
C ALA A 145 -2.21 -11.96 -1.81
N TRP A 146 -1.25 -12.73 -2.32
CA TRP A 146 -1.22 -14.18 -2.13
C TRP A 146 -1.14 -14.56 -0.66
N ALA A 147 -0.20 -13.95 0.09
CA ALA A 147 -0.04 -14.20 1.52
C ALA A 147 -1.33 -13.87 2.30
N LEU A 148 -1.98 -12.74 1.97
CA LEU A 148 -3.26 -12.34 2.53
C LEU A 148 -4.35 -13.39 2.28
N TRP A 149 -4.50 -13.87 1.04
CA TRP A 149 -5.52 -14.88 0.72
C TRP A 149 -5.27 -16.19 1.45
N VAL A 150 -4.02 -16.65 1.54
CA VAL A 150 -3.66 -17.84 2.31
C VAL A 150 -4.00 -17.64 3.79
N ALA A 151 -3.72 -16.47 4.36
CA ALA A 151 -4.03 -16.17 5.76
C ALA A 151 -5.54 -16.15 6.02
N ILE A 152 -6.34 -15.59 5.10
CA ILE A 152 -7.80 -15.60 5.18
C ILE A 152 -8.32 -17.04 5.07
N ALA A 153 -7.86 -17.81 4.08
CA ALA A 153 -8.31 -19.17 3.85
C ALA A 153 -8.06 -20.11 5.05
N LYS A 154 -7.00 -19.87 5.84
CA LYS A 154 -6.72 -20.63 7.08
C LYS A 154 -7.66 -20.30 8.24
N ARG A 155 -8.40 -19.20 8.18
CA ARG A 155 -9.31 -18.71 9.23
C ARG A 155 -10.78 -19.02 8.93
N LEU A 156 -11.08 -19.55 7.74
CA LEU A 156 -12.39 -20.05 7.32
C LEU A 156 -12.48 -21.54 7.59
#